data_AF-A0A7V8WPC4-F1
#
_entry.id   AF-A0A7V8WPC4-F1
#
_cell.length_a   1.000
_cell.length_b   1.000
_cell.length_c   1.000
_cell.angle_alpha   90.00
_cell.angle_beta   90.00
_cell.angle_gamma   90.00
#
_symmetry.space_group_name_H-M   'P 1'
#
loop_
_entity.id
_entity.type
_entity.pdbx_description
1 polymer ?
#
loop_
_entity_poly.entity_id
_entity_poly.type
_entity_poly.pdbx_seq_one_letter_code
_entity_poly.pdbx_strand_id
1 'polypeptide(L)'
;MVCGDTGITHLATALRTPSVVLFGPAPPWLWGPPADRRWHRTLRGSNGSPDLDPGPERLLRITVDDVLESLVDLPEPGGAPGCVEAQRAV
;
A
#
# COMPACT_ATOMS: atom_id res chain seq x y z
N MET A 1 -1.82 2.88 -6.41
CA MET A 1 -1.55 1.47 -6.76
C MET A 1 -1.96 0.57 -5.60
N VAL A 2 -2.39 -0.66 -5.86
CA VAL A 2 -2.63 -1.69 -4.81
C VAL A 2 -1.78 -2.91 -5.15
N CYS A 3 -1.02 -3.43 -4.19
CA CYS A 3 -0.14 -4.59 -4.39
C CYS A 3 0.13 -5.36 -3.09
N GLY A 4 0.56 -6.62 -3.20
CA GLY A 4 1.12 -7.36 -2.06
C GLY A 4 2.55 -6.93 -1.68
N ASP A 5 3.07 -7.48 -0.60
CA ASP A 5 4.43 -7.28 -0.06
C ASP A 5 5.53 -7.96 -0.90
N THR A 6 5.59 -7.63 -2.19
CA THR A 6 6.59 -8.12 -3.14
C THR A 6 7.45 -6.98 -3.70
N GLY A 7 8.40 -7.29 -4.59
CA GLY A 7 9.34 -6.31 -5.17
C GLY A 7 8.69 -5.06 -5.78
N ILE A 8 7.44 -5.15 -6.25
CA ILE A 8 6.70 -3.99 -6.78
C ILE A 8 6.44 -2.90 -5.72
N THR A 9 6.35 -3.28 -4.43
CA THR A 9 6.25 -2.34 -3.31
C THR A 9 7.51 -1.49 -3.17
N HIS A 10 8.68 -2.09 -3.38
CA HIS A 10 9.95 -1.34 -3.36
C HIS A 10 10.05 -0.38 -4.55
N LEU A 11 9.56 -0.79 -5.72
CA LEU A 11 9.49 0.10 -6.89
C LEU A 11 8.54 1.28 -6.64
N ALA A 12 7.38 1.04 -6.03
CA ALA A 12 6.47 2.11 -5.64
C ALA A 12 7.16 3.12 -4.70
N THR A 13 7.96 2.61 -3.76
CA THR A 13 8.74 3.44 -2.84
C THR A 13 9.80 4.25 -3.57
N ALA A 14 10.56 3.64 -4.48
CA ALA A 14 11.60 4.30 -5.25
C ALA A 14 11.04 5.37 -6.20
N LEU A 15 9.88 5.10 -6.80
CA LEU A 15 9.23 5.97 -7.77
C LEU A 15 8.28 7.00 -7.14
N ARG A 16 8.18 7.04 -5.80
CA ARG A 16 7.23 7.89 -5.06
C ARG A 16 5.79 7.73 -5.52
N THR A 17 5.41 6.51 -5.90
CA THR A 17 4.05 6.18 -6.32
C THR A 17 3.19 5.89 -5.10
N PRO A 18 2.08 6.63 -4.88
CA PRO A 18 1.19 6.32 -3.78
C PRO A 18 0.63 4.90 -3.86
N SER A 19 0.70 4.14 -2.76
CA SER A 19 0.26 2.74 -2.77
C SER A 19 -0.35 2.25 -1.46
N VAL A 20 -1.31 1.34 -1.59
CA VAL A 20 -1.76 0.44 -0.52
C VAL A 20 -1.01 -0.88 -0.67
N VAL A 21 -0.30 -1.32 0.37
CA VAL A 21 0.49 -2.55 0.39
C VAL A 21 -0.17 -3.55 1.33
N LEU A 22 -0.50 -4.72 0.81
CA LEU A 22 -1.17 -5.79 1.55
C LEU A 22 -0.13 -6.76 2.13
N PHE A 23 -0.12 -6.90 3.44
CA PHE A 23 0.76 -7.81 4.17
C PHE A 23 -0.02 -9.01 4.69
N GLY A 24 0.48 -10.20 4.39
CA GLY A 24 0.02 -11.45 4.99
C GLY A 24 0.81 -11.75 6.28
N PRO A 25 1.63 -12.82 6.29
CA PRO A 25 2.34 -13.27 7.49
C PRO A 25 3.48 -12.33 7.87
N ALA A 26 4.23 -11.83 6.88
CA ALA A 26 5.38 -10.98 7.10
C ALA A 26 4.96 -9.62 7.69
N PRO A 27 5.63 -9.15 8.75
CA PRO A 27 5.29 -7.88 9.35
C PRO A 27 5.77 -6.68 8.51
N PRO A 28 4.98 -5.60 8.40
CA PRO A 28 5.33 -4.42 7.61
C PRO A 28 6.63 -3.73 8.05
N TRP A 29 7.02 -3.81 9.32
CA TRP A 29 8.26 -3.17 9.80
C TRP A 29 9.54 -3.88 9.35
N LEU A 30 9.45 -5.10 8.79
CA LEU A 30 10.60 -5.86 8.31
C LEU A 30 10.91 -5.59 6.83
N TRP A 31 9.86 -5.50 5.99
CA TRP A 31 10.00 -5.39 4.52
C TRP A 31 9.19 -4.26 3.88
N GLY A 32 8.35 -3.59 4.66
CA GLY A 32 7.46 -2.56 4.15
C GLY A 32 8.13 -1.22 3.91
N PRO A 33 7.38 -0.27 3.31
CA PRO A 33 7.86 1.07 3.11
C PRO A 33 8.26 1.73 4.45
N PRO A 34 9.31 2.55 4.47
CA PRO A 34 9.68 3.30 5.67
C PRO A 34 8.51 4.15 6.20
N ALA A 35 8.38 4.25 7.52
CA ALA A 35 7.21 4.89 8.17
C ALA A 35 7.04 6.40 7.85
N ASP A 36 8.11 7.07 7.40
CA ASP A 36 8.08 8.47 6.97
C ASP A 36 7.48 8.66 5.56
N ARG A 37 7.25 7.57 4.81
CA ARG A 37 6.70 7.60 3.45
C ARG A 37 5.18 7.60 3.46
N ARG A 38 4.62 8.76 3.79
CA ARG A 38 3.18 8.98 3.99
C ARG A 38 2.29 8.68 2.77
N TRP A 39 2.87 8.55 1.58
CA TRP A 39 2.15 8.12 0.38
C TRP A 39 1.97 6.60 0.29
N HIS A 40 2.49 5.84 1.26
CA HIS A 40 2.20 4.42 1.40
C HIS A 40 1.29 4.17 2.59
N ARG A 41 0.34 3.26 2.41
CA ARG A 41 -0.50 2.69 3.47
C ARG A 41 -0.26 1.19 3.52
N THR A 42 -0.01 0.66 4.70
CA THR A 42 0.19 -0.78 4.88
C THR A 42 -1.06 -1.36 5.53
N LEU A 43 -1.64 -2.38 4.90
CA LEU A 43 -2.76 -3.14 5.44
C LEU A 43 -2.28 -4.51 5.86
N ARG A 44 -2.75 -4.95 7.02
CA ARG A 44 -2.50 -6.27 7.57
C ARG A 44 -3.79 -6.75 8.21
N GLY A 45 -4.22 -7.96 7.87
CA GLY A 45 -5.44 -8.52 8.46
C GLY A 45 -5.32 -8.58 9.99
N SER A 46 -6.32 -8.09 10.70
CA SER A 46 -6.39 -8.11 12.16
C SER A 46 -7.37 -9.18 12.64
N ASN A 47 -7.07 -9.82 13.77
CA ASN A 47 -8.03 -10.63 14.52
C ASN A 47 -8.42 -9.97 15.86
N GLY A 48 -8.12 -8.69 16.03
CA GLY A 48 -8.23 -8.00 17.33
C GLY A 48 -7.07 -8.27 18.29
N SER A 49 -6.09 -9.11 17.92
CA SER A 49 -4.90 -9.41 18.72
C SER A 49 -3.62 -9.05 17.94
N PRO A 50 -2.66 -8.33 18.53
CA PRO A 50 -1.55 -7.73 17.78
C PRO A 50 -0.69 -8.72 16.98
N ASP A 51 -0.44 -9.94 17.48
CA ASP A 51 0.56 -10.83 16.86
C ASP A 51 0.34 -12.34 17.06
N LEU A 52 -0.85 -12.77 17.49
CA LEU A 52 -1.07 -14.19 17.84
C LEU A 52 -1.29 -15.14 16.65
N ASP A 53 -1.28 -14.63 15.41
CA ASP A 53 -1.57 -15.44 14.23
C ASP A 53 -0.71 -15.00 13.02
N PRO A 54 0.52 -15.47 12.87
CA PRO A 54 1.39 -15.14 11.75
C PRO A 54 1.11 -15.99 10.50
N GLY A 55 -0.02 -16.70 10.42
CA GLY A 55 -0.33 -17.59 9.31
C GLY A 55 -0.64 -16.85 7.99
N PRO A 56 -0.57 -17.56 6.84
CA PRO A 56 -0.93 -17.01 5.53
C PRO A 56 -2.39 -16.53 5.47
N GLU A 57 -3.27 -17.07 6.32
CA GLU A 57 -4.66 -16.63 6.49
C GLU A 57 -4.80 -15.15 6.86
N ARG A 58 -3.74 -14.51 7.37
CA ARG A 58 -3.77 -13.09 7.70
C ARG A 58 -4.06 -12.21 6.49
N LEU A 59 -3.59 -12.57 5.30
CA LEU A 59 -3.92 -11.85 4.08
C LEU A 59 -5.40 -12.00 3.72
N LEU A 60 -5.97 -13.19 3.98
CA LEU A 60 -7.39 -13.51 3.69
C LEU A 60 -8.37 -12.73 4.58
N ARG A 61 -7.90 -12.13 5.67
CA ARG A 61 -8.71 -11.28 6.55
C ARG A 61 -8.81 -9.83 6.06
N ILE A 62 -8.00 -9.44 5.07
CA ILE A 62 -8.12 -8.10 4.47
C ILE A 62 -9.32 -8.13 3.52
N THR A 63 -10.31 -7.29 3.82
CA THR A 63 -11.50 -7.16 3.00
C THR A 63 -11.28 -6.15 1.87
N VAL A 64 -12.16 -6.17 0.87
CA VAL A 64 -12.16 -5.15 -0.19
C VAL A 64 -12.43 -3.77 0.40
N ASP A 65 -13.31 -3.68 1.39
CA ASP A 65 -13.66 -2.40 2.05
C ASP A 65 -12.44 -1.81 2.76
N ASP A 66 -11.63 -2.62 3.46
CA ASP A 66 -10.37 -2.15 4.08
C ASP A 66 -9.43 -1.50 3.05
N VAL A 67 -9.37 -2.08 1.84
CA VAL A 67 -8.56 -1.58 0.73
C VAL A 67 -9.14 -0.27 0.19
N LEU A 68 -10.45 -0.20 -0.02
CA LEU A 68 -11.12 1.00 -0.52
C LEU A 68 -10.99 2.16 0.47
N GLU A 69 -11.20 1.92 1.77
CA GLU A 69 -11.00 2.92 2.83
C GLU A 69 -9.55 3.42 2.84
N SER A 70 -8.57 2.52 2.69
CA SER A 70 -7.16 2.91 2.65
C SER A 70 -6.79 3.72 1.41
N LEU A 71 -7.51 3.54 0.30
CA LEU A 71 -7.30 4.31 -0.92
C LEU A 71 -7.79 5.75 -0.79
N VAL A 72 -8.87 6.00 -0.03
CA VAL A 72 -9.44 7.35 0.18
C VAL A 72 -8.42 8.30 0.80
N ASP A 73 -7.58 7.80 1.69
CA ASP A 73 -6.57 8.59 2.39
C ASP A 73 -5.26 8.78 1.61
N LEU A 74 -5.12 8.16 0.42
CA LEU A 74 -3.89 8.33 -0.35
C LEU A 74 -3.83 9.73 -0.96
N PRO A 75 -2.62 10.33 -1.00
CA PRO A 75 -2.43 11.53 -1.79
C PRO A 75 -2.71 11.20 -3.26
N GLU A 76 -3.34 12.15 -3.96
CA GLU A 76 -3.57 12.04 -5.40
C GLU A 76 -2.25 11.71 -6.11
N PRO A 77 -2.26 10.76 -7.06
CA PRO A 77 -1.08 10.44 -7.85
C PRO A 77 -0.73 11.62 -8.76
N GLY A 78 0.08 12.55 -8.24
CA GLY A 78 0.58 13.68 -9.02
C GLY A 78 0.53 15.02 -8.29
N GLY A 79 1.46 15.22 -7.36
CA GLY A 79 2.12 16.51 -7.21
C GLY A 79 3.50 16.42 -7.86
N ALA A 80 3.57 16.35 -9.19
CA ALA A 80 4.85 16.42 -9.90
C ALA A 80 5.35 17.87 -9.89
N PRO A 81 6.61 18.15 -9.51
CA PRO A 81 7.24 19.41 -9.92
C PRO A 81 7.47 19.38 -11.43
N GLY A 82 6.52 19.92 -12.19
CA GLY A 82 6.63 20.35 -13.60
C GLY A 82 6.55 19.28 -14.70
N CYS A 83 5.77 19.61 -15.74
CA CYS A 83 5.74 19.04 -17.12
C CYS A 83 5.07 17.64 -17.28
N VAL A 84 4.12 17.37 -18.19
CA VAL A 84 3.49 18.12 -19.30
C VAL A 84 2.05 17.60 -19.48
N GLU A 85 1.16 18.54 -19.76
CA GLU A 85 -0.15 18.39 -20.37
C GLU A 85 -0.07 17.84 -21.80
N ALA A 86 -0.53 16.63 -22.05
CA ALA A 86 -1.14 16.23 -23.33
C ALA A 86 -1.66 14.79 -23.24
N GLN A 87 -2.98 14.64 -23.09
CA GLN A 87 -3.75 13.62 -23.82
C GLN A 87 -5.25 13.91 -23.66
N ARG A 88 -5.70 14.93 -24.41
CA ARG A 88 -7.05 14.97 -24.97
C ARG A 88 -7.04 14.29 -26.34
N ALA A 89 -8.18 13.67 -26.66
CA ALA A 89 -8.63 13.11 -27.93
C ALA A 89 -8.21 11.65 -28.23
N VAL A 90 -9.17 10.73 -28.04
CA VAL A 90 -9.90 10.08 -29.15
C VAL A 90 -11.39 10.08 -28.81
#